data_AF-A0A1A8VVX6-F1
#
_entry.id   AF-A0A1A8VVX6-F1
#
_cell.length_a   1.000
_cell.length_b   1.000
_cell.length_c   1.000
_cell.angle_alpha   90.00
_cell.angle_beta   90.00
_cell.angle_gamma   90.00
#
_symmetry.space_group_name_H-M   'P 1'
#
loop_
_entity.id
_entity.type
_entity.pdbx_description
1 polymer ?
#
loop_
_entity_poly.entity_id
_entity_poly.type
_entity_poly.pdbx_seq_one_letter_code
_entity_poly.pdbx_strand_id
1 'polypeptide(L)'
;MNKYKLSKERRSEIEFIYNEFDKDKNGLDGKQLLYLLKSVGVFLNKNESTALLEECRINGKLNLDNFYAIIQEFYYDENIAKLLLTSLQAHTRESAKTISLQKLKYLLMTLGKSLKYPYGVFIQFKKKKNHLPLGTGVRLTEDEVDAFLNIEFNANKNKDVSFDDFIYK
;
A
#
# COMPACT_ATOMS: atom_id res chain seq x y z
N MET A 1 -10.10 15.33 -14.66
CA MET A 1 -9.03 14.32 -14.46
C MET A 1 -9.67 12.94 -14.52
N ASN A 2 -9.06 11.96 -15.20
CA ASN A 2 -9.54 10.58 -15.17
C ASN A 2 -9.24 10.03 -13.77
N LYS A 3 -10.27 9.86 -12.92
CA LYS A 3 -10.14 9.39 -11.53
C LYS A 3 -9.47 8.03 -11.37
N TYR A 4 -9.41 7.24 -12.45
CA TYR A 4 -8.79 5.92 -12.48
C TYR A 4 -7.32 5.97 -12.92
N LYS A 5 -6.77 7.15 -13.22
CA LYS A 5 -5.38 7.27 -13.66
C LYS A 5 -4.45 7.34 -12.46
N LEU A 6 -3.57 6.36 -12.33
CA LEU A 6 -2.46 6.37 -11.38
C LEU A 6 -1.58 7.64 -11.57
N SER A 7 -1.17 8.25 -10.47
CA SER A 7 -0.15 9.30 -10.49
C SER A 7 1.19 8.77 -11.01
N LYS A 8 2.09 9.67 -11.42
CA LYS A 8 3.41 9.29 -11.94
C LYS A 8 4.25 8.61 -10.86
N GLU A 9 4.16 9.12 -9.64
CA GLU A 9 4.83 8.61 -8.45
C GLU A 9 4.38 7.17 -8.17
N ARG A 10 3.07 6.93 -8.16
CA ARG A 10 2.52 5.58 -7.94
C ARG A 10 2.85 4.61 -9.05
N ARG A 11 2.84 5.06 -10.31
CA ARG A 11 3.33 4.22 -11.41
C ARG A 11 4.78 3.81 -11.16
N SER A 12 5.63 4.75 -10.77
CA SER A 12 7.04 4.45 -10.48
C SER A 12 7.20 3.46 -9.32
N GLU A 13 6.39 3.58 -8.27
CA GLU A 13 6.37 2.62 -7.14
C GLU A 13 5.90 1.22 -7.58
N ILE A 14 4.79 1.16 -8.32
CA ILE A 14 4.23 -0.11 -8.82
C ILE A 14 5.22 -0.79 -9.78
N GLU A 15 5.83 -0.04 -10.69
CA GLU A 15 6.86 -0.54 -11.60
C GLU A 15 8.06 -1.10 -10.85
N PHE A 16 8.54 -0.39 -9.82
CA PHE A 16 9.63 -0.88 -8.99
C PHE A 16 9.28 -2.21 -8.33
N ILE A 17 8.09 -2.32 -7.71
CA ILE A 17 7.66 -3.57 -7.06
C ILE A 17 7.48 -4.67 -8.10
N TYR A 18 6.83 -4.41 -9.23
CA TYR A 18 6.62 -5.38 -10.30
C TYR A 18 7.94 -5.97 -10.80
N ASN A 19 8.94 -5.12 -11.05
CA ASN A 19 10.25 -5.53 -11.54
C ASN A 19 11.02 -6.41 -10.54
N GLU A 20 10.73 -6.31 -9.23
CA GLU A 20 11.30 -7.22 -8.23
C GLU A 20 10.75 -8.65 -8.36
N PHE A 21 9.53 -8.82 -8.88
CA PHE A 21 8.94 -10.13 -9.18
C PHE A 21 9.31 -10.64 -10.58
N ASP A 22 9.46 -9.75 -11.56
CA ASP A 22 9.75 -10.08 -12.97
C ASP A 22 11.24 -9.90 -13.32
N LYS A 23 12.13 -10.56 -12.57
CA LYS A 23 13.59 -10.43 -12.76
C LYS A 23 14.07 -10.86 -14.14
N ASP A 24 13.37 -11.83 -14.73
CA ASP A 24 13.69 -12.39 -16.04
C ASP A 24 13.02 -11.63 -17.20
N LYS A 25 12.25 -10.57 -16.89
CA LYS A 25 11.51 -9.75 -17.87
C LYS A 25 10.63 -10.56 -18.82
N ASN A 26 9.96 -11.58 -18.28
CA ASN A 26 9.09 -12.48 -19.03
C ASN A 26 7.62 -12.41 -18.58
N GLY A 27 7.29 -11.43 -17.76
CA GLY A 27 5.96 -11.23 -17.20
C GLY A 27 5.69 -12.10 -15.97
N LEU A 28 4.57 -11.83 -15.32
CA LEU A 28 4.16 -12.53 -14.10
C LEU A 28 3.02 -13.50 -14.38
N ASP A 29 3.09 -14.68 -13.76
CA ASP A 29 1.96 -15.61 -13.73
C ASP A 29 0.87 -15.15 -12.75
N GLY A 30 -0.30 -15.77 -12.83
CA GLY A 30 -1.45 -15.40 -11.99
C GLY A 30 -1.20 -15.52 -10.49
N LYS A 31 -0.36 -16.47 -10.03
CA LYS A 31 -0.03 -16.60 -8.60
C LYS A 31 0.90 -15.47 -8.16
N GLN A 32 1.89 -15.12 -8.98
CA GLN A 32 2.78 -13.99 -8.73
C GLN A 32 1.99 -12.67 -8.70
N LEU A 33 1.03 -12.47 -9.61
CA LEU A 33 0.16 -11.30 -9.63
C LEU A 33 -0.74 -11.20 -8.39
N LEU A 34 -1.35 -12.30 -7.96
CA LEU A 34 -2.13 -12.31 -6.71
C LEU A 34 -1.28 -11.95 -5.49
N TYR A 35 -0.02 -12.41 -5.47
CA TYR A 35 0.93 -12.05 -4.43
C TYR A 35 1.29 -10.56 -4.48
N LEU A 36 1.58 -10.05 -5.68
CA LEU A 36 1.90 -8.65 -5.93
C LEU A 36 0.75 -7.72 -5.52
N LEU A 37 -0.50 -8.02 -5.91
CA LEU A 37 -1.68 -7.27 -5.51
C LEU A 37 -1.83 -7.19 -3.99
N LYS A 38 -1.67 -8.31 -3.29
CA LYS A 38 -1.68 -8.33 -1.82
C LYS A 38 -0.55 -7.49 -1.22
N SER A 39 0.64 -7.51 -1.84
CA SER A 39 1.79 -6.73 -1.40
C SER A 39 1.61 -5.22 -1.56
N VAL A 40 0.71 -4.77 -2.44
CA VAL A 40 0.35 -3.34 -2.55
C VAL A 40 -0.95 -3.01 -1.81
N GLY A 41 -1.52 -3.96 -1.06
CA GLY A 41 -2.73 -3.74 -0.26
C GLY A 41 -4.05 -3.93 -1.02
N VAL A 42 -4.02 -4.53 -2.21
CA VAL A 42 -5.22 -4.93 -2.97
C VAL A 42 -5.57 -6.38 -2.64
N PHE A 43 -6.68 -6.57 -1.94
CA PHE A 43 -7.17 -7.89 -1.53
C PHE A 43 -8.38 -8.30 -2.36
N LEU A 44 -8.13 -9.12 -3.39
CA LEU A 44 -9.19 -9.69 -4.21
C LEU A 44 -10.01 -10.72 -3.42
N ASN A 45 -11.31 -10.74 -3.65
CA ASN A 45 -12.19 -11.81 -3.16
C ASN A 45 -11.98 -13.12 -3.94
N LYS A 46 -12.67 -14.20 -3.55
CA LYS A 46 -12.50 -15.53 -4.16
C LYS A 46 -12.83 -15.53 -5.66
N ASN A 47 -13.88 -14.82 -6.06
CA ASN A 47 -14.33 -14.79 -7.45
C ASN A 47 -13.37 -13.95 -8.31
N GLU A 48 -12.97 -12.77 -7.83
CA GLU A 48 -11.96 -11.91 -8.48
C GLU A 48 -10.62 -12.63 -8.64
N SER A 49 -10.17 -13.33 -7.59
CA SER A 49 -8.93 -14.10 -7.65
C SER A 49 -9.01 -15.24 -8.67
N THR A 50 -10.16 -15.91 -8.76
CA THR A 50 -10.39 -17.00 -9.72
C THR A 50 -10.41 -16.47 -11.15
N ALA A 51 -11.07 -15.34 -11.39
CA ALA A 51 -11.10 -14.70 -12.70
C ALA A 51 -9.71 -14.30 -13.18
N LEU A 52 -8.89 -13.67 -12.32
CA LEU A 52 -7.52 -13.30 -12.65
C LEU A 52 -6.65 -14.52 -12.98
N LEU A 53 -6.78 -15.60 -12.19
CA LEU A 53 -6.04 -16.84 -12.44
C LEU A 53 -6.43 -17.48 -13.79
N GLU A 54 -7.71 -17.46 -14.12
CA GLU A 54 -8.20 -18.02 -15.38
C GLU A 54 -7.76 -17.18 -16.59
N GLU A 55 -7.77 -15.85 -16.47
CA GLU A 55 -7.25 -14.96 -17.50
C GLU A 55 -5.77 -15.23 -17.78
N CYS A 56 -4.94 -15.39 -16.73
CA CYS A 56 -3.53 -15.75 -16.88
C CYS A 56 -3.34 -17.17 -17.44
N ARG A 57 -4.26 -18.09 -17.14
CA ARG A 57 -4.22 -19.46 -17.69
C ARG A 57 -4.44 -19.46 -19.20
N ILE A 58 -5.32 -18.59 -19.69
CA ILE A 58 -5.66 -18.47 -21.11
C ILE A 58 -4.61 -17.65 -21.87
N ASN A 59 -4.20 -16.50 -21.32
CA ASN A 59 -3.35 -15.52 -22.01
C ASN A 59 -1.86 -15.65 -21.68
N GLY A 60 -1.51 -16.48 -20.70
CA GLY A 60 -0.13 -16.64 -20.23
C GLY A 60 0.30 -15.57 -19.24
N LYS A 61 1.61 -15.30 -19.20
CA LYS A 61 2.20 -14.33 -18.28
C LYS A 61 1.84 -12.90 -18.70
N LEU A 62 1.48 -12.08 -17.73
CA LEU A 62 1.08 -10.69 -17.96
C LEU A 62 2.26 -9.75 -17.74
N ASN A 63 2.45 -8.81 -18.65
CA ASN A 63 3.50 -7.79 -18.55
C ASN A 63 3.06 -6.61 -17.65
N LEU A 64 3.94 -5.62 -17.48
CA LEU A 64 3.68 -4.44 -16.64
C LEU A 64 2.48 -3.61 -17.14
N ASP A 65 2.28 -3.48 -18.45
CA ASP A 65 1.15 -2.73 -19.00
C ASP A 65 -0.18 -3.43 -18.71
N ASN A 66 -0.23 -4.76 -18.83
CA ASN A 66 -1.38 -5.54 -18.41
C ASN A 66 -1.63 -5.38 -16.91
N PHE A 67 -0.58 -5.38 -16.09
CA PHE A 67 -0.70 -5.19 -14.65
C PHE A 67 -1.26 -3.81 -14.30
N TYR A 68 -0.82 -2.75 -14.99
CA TYR A 68 -1.39 -1.42 -14.81
C TYR A 68 -2.89 -1.37 -15.12
N ALA A 69 -3.33 -2.10 -16.15
CA ALA A 69 -4.73 -2.15 -16.54
C ALA A 69 -5.61 -2.82 -15.47
N ILE A 70 -5.07 -3.80 -14.74
CA ILE A 70 -5.76 -4.47 -13.63
C ILE A 70 -5.72 -3.60 -12.37
N ILE A 71 -4.54 -3.15 -11.96
CA ILE A 71 -4.36 -2.49 -10.67
C ILE A 71 -5.06 -1.13 -10.61
N GLN A 72 -5.24 -0.43 -11.74
CA GLN A 72 -5.93 0.86 -11.79
C GLN A 72 -7.41 0.79 -11.34
N GLU A 73 -8.04 -0.39 -11.45
CA GLU A 73 -9.42 -0.59 -10.98
C GLU A 73 -9.53 -0.59 -9.45
N PHE A 74 -8.42 -0.94 -8.77
CA PHE A 74 -8.39 -1.12 -7.32
C PHE A 74 -7.55 -0.05 -6.60
N TYR A 75 -6.53 0.49 -7.25
CA TYR A 75 -5.44 1.22 -6.61
C TYR A 75 -5.31 2.68 -7.06
N TYR A 76 -6.42 3.42 -7.06
CA TYR A 76 -6.45 4.85 -7.41
C TYR A 76 -6.63 5.74 -6.17
N ASP A 77 -6.28 7.03 -6.29
CA ASP A 77 -6.17 7.98 -5.16
C ASP A 77 -7.43 8.02 -4.30
N GLU A 78 -8.59 8.17 -4.92
CA GLU A 78 -9.88 8.24 -4.23
C GLU A 78 -10.20 6.94 -3.46
N ASN A 79 -9.93 5.77 -4.04
CA ASN A 79 -10.19 4.50 -3.35
C ASN A 79 -9.24 4.29 -2.17
N ILE A 80 -7.96 4.63 -2.35
CA ILE A 80 -6.98 4.51 -1.27
C ILE A 80 -7.32 5.46 -0.12
N ALA A 81 -7.69 6.71 -0.43
CA ALA A 81 -8.18 7.65 0.58
C ALA A 81 -9.39 7.10 1.34
N LYS A 82 -10.37 6.53 0.62
CA LYS A 82 -11.55 5.90 1.22
C LYS A 82 -11.17 4.71 2.13
N LEU A 83 -10.30 3.83 1.66
CA LEU A 83 -9.84 2.66 2.43
C LEU A 83 -9.07 3.08 3.69
N LEU A 84 -8.18 4.07 3.60
CA LEU A 84 -7.45 4.62 4.75
C LEU A 84 -8.44 5.25 5.75
N LEU A 85 -9.40 6.04 5.28
CA LEU A 85 -10.43 6.64 6.13
C LEU A 85 -11.23 5.58 6.89
N THR A 86 -11.78 4.59 6.17
CA THR A 86 -12.56 3.51 6.79
C THR A 86 -11.72 2.71 7.80
N SER A 87 -10.45 2.46 7.50
CA SER A 87 -9.54 1.74 8.39
C SER A 87 -9.24 2.54 9.67
N LEU A 88 -8.99 3.85 9.56
CA LEU A 88 -8.80 4.73 10.71
C LEU A 88 -10.06 4.79 11.57
N GLN A 89 -11.23 4.95 10.95
CA GLN A 89 -12.53 4.96 11.63
C GLN A 89 -12.77 3.68 12.42
N ALA A 90 -12.47 2.51 11.85
CA ALA A 90 -12.62 1.22 12.52
C ALA A 90 -11.78 1.07 13.81
N HIS A 91 -10.75 1.89 13.99
CA HIS A 91 -9.90 1.91 15.18
C HIS A 91 -10.19 3.08 16.15
N THR A 92 -11.26 3.83 15.89
CA THR A 92 -11.68 4.99 16.67
C THR A 92 -13.17 4.89 17.00
N ARG A 93 -13.72 5.91 17.68
CA ARG A 93 -15.16 5.97 17.97
C ARG A 93 -15.95 6.26 16.70
N GLU A 94 -17.21 5.86 16.67
CA GLU A 94 -18.14 6.25 15.61
C GLU A 94 -18.14 7.77 15.42
N SER A 95 -18.08 8.24 14.18
CA SER A 95 -17.95 9.65 13.77
C SER A 95 -16.66 10.40 14.14
N ALA A 96 -15.64 9.72 14.67
CA ALA A 96 -14.34 10.35 14.88
C ALA A 96 -13.78 10.90 13.57
N LYS A 97 -13.05 12.02 13.67
CA LYS A 97 -12.35 12.68 12.56
C LYS A 97 -10.84 12.78 12.79
N THR A 98 -10.40 12.29 13.94
CA THR A 98 -9.04 12.42 14.42
C THR A 98 -8.61 11.13 15.13
N ILE A 99 -7.30 10.93 15.22
CA ILE A 99 -6.67 9.83 15.96
C ILE A 99 -5.49 10.37 16.76
N SER A 100 -5.36 9.91 18.01
CA SER A 100 -4.20 10.31 18.82
C SER A 100 -2.91 9.77 18.22
N LEU A 101 -1.82 10.54 18.32
CA LEU A 101 -0.53 10.15 17.78
C LEU A 101 -0.04 8.81 18.34
N GLN A 102 -0.32 8.54 19.63
CA GLN A 102 -0.01 7.27 20.27
C GLN A 102 -0.78 6.09 19.66
N LYS A 103 -2.08 6.26 19.38
CA LYS A 103 -2.88 5.21 18.75
C LYS A 103 -2.43 4.99 17.30
N LEU A 104 -2.13 6.06 16.56
CA LEU A 104 -1.59 5.98 15.21
C LEU A 104 -0.23 5.25 15.20
N LYS A 105 0.69 5.60 16.11
CA LYS A 105 1.96 4.89 16.32
C LYS A 105 1.72 3.40 16.55
N TYR A 106 0.81 3.06 17.47
CA TYR A 106 0.45 1.67 17.75
C TYR A 106 -0.07 0.94 16.50
N LEU A 107 -0.95 1.56 15.71
CA LEU A 107 -1.47 0.96 14.48
C LEU A 107 -0.37 0.73 13.44
N LEU A 108 0.50 1.72 13.20
CA LEU A 108 1.63 1.60 12.28
C LEU A 108 2.60 0.48 12.70
N MET A 109 2.92 0.41 13.99
CA MET A 109 3.74 -0.68 14.54
C MET A 109 3.04 -2.05 14.44
N THR A 110 1.72 -2.10 14.62
CA THR A 110 0.94 -3.34 14.53
C THR A 110 0.85 -3.84 13.09
N LEU A 111 0.65 -2.94 12.13
CA LEU A 111 0.70 -3.26 10.71
C LEU A 111 2.09 -3.79 10.34
N GLY A 112 3.16 -3.10 10.77
CA GLY A 112 4.54 -3.58 10.58
C GLY A 112 4.83 -4.95 11.22
N LYS A 113 4.15 -5.31 12.33
CA LYS A 113 4.29 -6.61 13.02
C LYS A 113 3.43 -7.73 12.41
N SER A 114 2.22 -7.41 11.93
CA SER A 114 1.27 -8.36 11.35
C SER A 114 1.70 -8.84 9.96
N LEU A 115 2.61 -8.12 9.30
CA LEU A 115 3.31 -8.56 8.10
C LEU A 115 4.41 -9.57 8.49
N LYS A 116 3.99 -10.74 9.00
CA LYS A 116 4.87 -11.87 9.37
C LYS A 116 5.38 -12.68 8.15
N TYR A 117 5.18 -12.12 6.96
CA TYR A 117 5.61 -12.56 5.64
C TYR A 117 6.03 -11.28 4.89
N PRO A 118 6.91 -11.34 3.87
CA PRO A 118 7.57 -10.18 3.26
C PRO A 118 6.64 -9.33 2.38
N TYR A 119 5.42 -9.07 2.85
CA TYR A 119 4.46 -8.16 2.27
C TYR A 119 4.85 -6.75 2.74
N GLY A 120 5.62 -6.03 1.92
CA GLY A 120 5.92 -4.64 2.18
C GLY A 120 4.70 -3.79 1.81
N VAL A 121 3.85 -3.45 2.77
CA VAL A 121 2.79 -2.46 2.54
C VAL A 121 2.99 -1.26 3.46
N PHE A 122 2.89 -0.07 2.84
CA PHE A 122 2.64 1.26 3.41
C PHE A 122 3.79 2.18 3.85
N ILE A 123 5.06 1.78 3.93
CA ILE A 123 6.13 2.77 4.27
C ILE A 123 7.28 2.77 3.27
N GLN A 124 6.94 2.95 1.99
CA GLN A 124 7.84 3.67 1.08
C GLN A 124 7.34 5.08 0.75
N PHE A 125 6.12 5.45 1.19
CA PHE A 125 5.41 6.65 0.76
C PHE A 125 6.11 7.99 1.00
N LYS A 126 7.15 8.09 1.85
CA LYS A 126 7.89 9.36 2.04
C LYS A 126 9.41 9.23 2.22
N LYS A 127 10.05 8.10 1.91
CA LYS A 127 11.52 8.00 1.99
C LYS A 127 12.15 8.52 0.71
N LYS A 128 12.14 9.85 0.55
CA LYS A 128 12.92 10.58 -0.46
C LYS A 128 14.42 10.41 -0.11
N LYS A 129 15.03 9.25 -0.43
CA LYS A 129 16.46 9.03 -0.79
C LYS A 129 17.08 7.66 -0.51
N ASN A 130 16.45 6.72 0.22
CA ASN A 130 17.12 5.43 0.52
C ASN A 130 16.29 4.24 0.02
N HIS A 131 16.68 3.73 -1.15
CA HIS A 131 16.17 2.47 -1.72
C HIS A 131 16.51 1.31 -0.78
N LEU A 132 15.49 0.66 -0.23
CA LEU A 132 15.63 -0.62 0.48
C LEU A 132 15.01 -1.73 -0.39
N PRO A 133 15.68 -2.88 -0.54
CA PRO A 133 15.19 -3.98 -1.38
C PRO A 133 13.89 -4.56 -0.78
N LEU A 134 12.85 -4.71 -1.61
CA LEU A 134 11.65 -5.45 -1.22
C LEU A 134 11.99 -6.95 -1.09
N GLY A 135 11.43 -7.60 -0.06
CA GLY A 135 11.65 -9.01 0.22
C GLY A 135 12.20 -9.30 1.61
N THR A 136 12.78 -8.32 2.29
CA THR A 136 12.97 -8.36 3.75
C THR A 136 11.72 -7.79 4.39
N GLY A 137 11.04 -8.55 5.24
CA GLY A 137 9.92 -8.03 6.03
C GLY A 137 10.42 -6.84 6.84
N VAL A 138 10.15 -5.62 6.35
CA VAL A 138 10.49 -4.39 7.06
C VAL A 138 9.48 -4.25 8.18
N ARG A 139 9.80 -4.88 9.31
CA ARG A 139 9.22 -4.46 10.58
C ARG A 139 9.69 -3.03 10.79
N LEU A 140 8.76 -2.10 10.74
CA LEU A 140 9.04 -0.74 11.17
C LEU A 140 9.48 -0.81 12.63
N THR A 141 10.71 -0.40 12.86
CA THR A 141 11.21 -0.23 14.22
C THR A 141 10.45 0.91 14.88
N GLU A 142 10.39 0.90 16.21
CA GLU A 142 9.76 2.00 16.96
C GLU A 142 10.40 3.34 16.59
N ASP A 143 11.73 3.37 16.44
CA ASP A 143 12.51 4.54 16.05
C ASP A 143 12.15 5.06 14.65
N GLU A 144 11.90 4.17 13.67
CA GLU A 144 11.47 4.58 12.32
C GLU A 144 10.07 5.16 12.32
N VAL A 145 9.14 4.57 13.09
CA VAL A 145 7.78 5.12 13.24
C VAL A 145 7.84 6.47 13.95
N ASP A 146 8.66 6.60 15.00
CA ASP A 146 8.82 7.86 15.71
C ASP A 146 9.47 8.94 14.84
N ALA A 147 10.47 8.60 14.03
CA ALA A 147 11.07 9.51 13.08
C ALA A 147 10.04 9.99 12.05
N PHE A 148 9.25 9.08 11.47
CA PHE A 148 8.17 9.41 10.54
C PHE A 148 7.13 10.34 11.18
N LEU A 149 6.61 9.98 12.35
CA LEU A 149 5.60 10.78 13.04
C LEU A 149 6.13 12.16 13.44
N ASN A 150 7.40 12.24 13.83
CA ASN A 150 8.05 13.51 14.13
C ASN A 150 8.32 14.36 12.90
N ILE A 151 8.56 13.79 11.72
CA ILE A 151 8.76 14.57 10.49
C ILE A 151 7.42 15.09 9.97
N GLU A 152 6.42 14.22 9.87
CA GLU A 152 5.15 14.52 9.20
C GLU A 152 4.13 15.23 10.10
N PHE A 153 4.18 14.94 11.41
CA PHE A 153 3.18 15.38 12.38
C PHE A 153 3.80 16.11 13.58
N ASN A 154 5.04 16.64 13.46
CA ASN A 154 5.72 17.41 14.53
C ASN A 154 4.85 18.52 15.13
N ALA A 155 4.13 19.24 14.28
CA ALA A 155 3.26 20.34 14.67
C ALA A 155 2.06 19.89 15.52
N ASN A 156 1.76 18.59 15.50
CA ASN A 156 0.67 17.95 16.22
C ASN A 156 1.15 17.29 17.52
N LYS A 157 2.34 17.62 18.03
CA LYS A 157 2.95 16.99 19.21
C LYS A 157 2.04 16.83 20.44
N ASN A 158 0.98 17.64 20.56
CA ASN A 158 -0.03 17.56 21.62
C ASN A 158 -1.48 17.55 21.11
N LYS A 159 -1.71 17.28 19.81
CA LYS A 159 -3.03 17.31 19.17
C LYS A 159 -3.26 16.01 18.41
N ASP A 160 -4.51 15.57 18.35
CA ASP A 160 -4.87 14.45 17.50
C ASP A 160 -4.56 14.77 16.04
N VAL A 161 -4.12 13.76 15.29
CA VAL A 161 -3.91 13.85 13.84
C VAL A 161 -5.28 13.75 13.18
N SER A 162 -5.65 14.72 12.34
CA SER A 162 -6.89 14.64 11.56
C SER A 162 -6.76 13.57 10.47
N PHE A 163 -7.86 12.92 10.12
CA PHE A 163 -7.85 11.92 9.05
C PHE A 163 -7.44 12.54 7.70
N ASP A 164 -7.89 13.77 7.44
CA ASP A 164 -7.52 14.48 6.21
C ASP A 164 -6.01 14.79 6.18
N ASP A 165 -5.42 15.24 7.30
CA ASP A 165 -3.96 15.45 7.39
C ASP A 165 -3.19 14.15 7.19
N PHE A 166 -3.70 13.01 7.64
CA PHE A 166 -3.01 11.74 7.43
C PHE A 166 -3.10 11.25 5.99
N ILE A 167 -4.24 11.46 5.33
CA ILE A 167 -4.52 10.92 4.00
C ILE A 167 -3.91 11.76 2.88
N TYR A 168 -3.92 13.09 3.00
CA TYR A 168 -3.64 13.99 1.87
C TYR A 168 -2.34 14.81 1.98
N LYS A 169 -1.58 14.67 3.06
CA LYS A 169 -0.40 15.50 3.36
C LYS A 169 0.91 14.82 3.01
#